data_AF-A0AA90NIB0-F1
#
_entry.id   AF-A0AA90NIB0-F1
#
_cell.length_a   1.000
_cell.length_b   1.000
_cell.length_c   1.000
_cell.angle_alpha   90.00
_cell.angle_beta   90.00
_cell.angle_gamma   90.00
#
_symmetry.space_group_name_H-M   'P 1'
#
loop_
_entity.id
_entity.type
_entity.pdbx_description
1 polymer ?
#
loop_
_entity_poly.entity_id
_entity_poly.type
_entity_poly.pdbx_seq_one_letter_code
_entity_poly.pdbx_strand_id
1 'polypeptide(L)'
;MAGSADETVASSAVLDAAEAFDPQAQSVLRHLLELPAGQVDEVLRLVGQDNYVRVPDSGVLGHGPGCELVAVARVQKVDALHVSQERSRMAGVCARHGGQALHWQVLQIPA
;
A
#
# COMPACT_ATOMS: atom_id res chain seq x y z
N MET A 1 -6.19 -5.62 11.74
CA MET A 1 -5.27 -5.12 10.69
C MET A 1 -4.60 -6.33 10.05
N ALA A 2 -4.50 -6.35 8.73
CA ALA A 2 -3.73 -7.33 7.96
C ALA A 2 -2.69 -6.61 7.11
N GLY A 3 -1.53 -7.20 6.86
CA GLY A 3 -0.49 -6.58 6.02
C GLY A 3 0.79 -7.40 5.95
N SER A 4 1.63 -7.14 4.95
CA SER A 4 2.90 -7.84 4.78
C SER A 4 3.92 -6.96 4.02
N ALA A 5 5.20 -7.15 4.34
CA ALA A 5 6.35 -6.67 3.54
C ALA A 5 6.90 -7.76 2.61
N ASP A 6 6.55 -9.02 2.86
CA ASP A 6 6.96 -10.15 2.04
C ASP A 6 6.03 -10.25 0.84
N GLU A 7 6.57 -9.97 -0.35
CA GLU A 7 5.84 -10.03 -1.62
C GLU A 7 5.40 -11.45 -1.98
N THR A 8 6.07 -12.48 -1.45
CA THR A 8 5.80 -13.89 -1.76
C THR A 8 4.59 -14.44 -1.02
N VAL A 9 4.19 -13.80 0.09
CA VAL A 9 3.02 -14.24 0.85
C VAL A 9 1.74 -13.88 0.10
N ALA A 10 0.85 -14.87 -0.03
CA ALA A 10 -0.46 -14.70 -0.64
C ALA A 10 -1.32 -13.72 0.16
N SER A 11 -1.98 -12.78 -0.53
CA SER A 11 -2.87 -11.80 0.12
C SER A 11 -4.02 -12.47 0.88
N SER A 12 -4.54 -13.59 0.37
CA SER A 12 -5.56 -14.39 1.06
C SER A 12 -5.07 -14.90 2.41
N ALA A 13 -3.88 -15.51 2.47
CA ALA A 13 -3.32 -16.01 3.72
C ALA A 13 -3.15 -14.91 4.78
N VAL A 14 -2.76 -13.70 4.37
CA VAL A 14 -2.63 -12.54 5.28
C VAL A 14 -4.00 -12.05 5.77
N LEU A 15 -5.01 -12.02 4.90
CA LEU A 15 -6.36 -11.59 5.26
C LEU A 15 -7.09 -12.63 6.11
N ASP A 16 -6.98 -13.92 5.79
CA ASP A 16 -7.60 -15.02 6.52
C ASP A 16 -7.04 -15.13 7.95
N ALA A 17 -5.78 -14.74 8.16
CA ALA A 17 -5.17 -14.66 9.49
C ALA A 17 -5.68 -13.50 10.35
N ALA A 18 -6.40 -12.53 9.76
CA ALA A 18 -6.95 -11.38 10.48
C ALA A 18 -8.40 -11.65 10.91
N GLU A 19 -8.61 -12.11 12.15
CA GLU A 19 -9.93 -12.48 12.69
C GLU A 19 -11.01 -11.39 12.57
N ALA A 20 -10.61 -10.12 12.62
CA ALA A 20 -11.52 -8.97 12.55
C ALA A 20 -11.72 -8.40 11.13
N PHE A 21 -11.20 -9.07 10.09
CA PHE A 21 -11.38 -8.62 8.72
C PHE A 21 -12.77 -9.00 8.19
N ASP A 22 -13.51 -8.01 7.71
CA ASP A 22 -14.80 -8.19 7.04
C ASP A 22 -14.73 -7.66 5.60
N PRO A 23 -14.75 -8.53 4.58
CA PRO A 23 -14.69 -8.12 3.17
C PRO A 23 -15.94 -7.35 2.72
N GLN A 24 -17.04 -7.41 3.47
CA GLN A 24 -18.26 -6.67 3.15
C GLN A 24 -18.25 -5.22 3.65
N ALA A 25 -17.36 -4.90 4.58
CA ALA A 25 -17.20 -3.58 5.15
C ALA A 25 -16.07 -2.77 4.47
N GLN A 26 -16.12 -1.44 4.62
CA GLN A 26 -15.08 -0.56 4.10
C GLN A 26 -13.78 -0.76 4.88
N SER A 27 -12.66 -0.72 4.17
CA SER A 27 -11.33 -0.78 4.74
C SER A 27 -10.46 0.34 4.14
N VAL A 28 -9.39 0.69 4.85
CA VAL A 28 -8.30 1.51 4.30
C VAL A 28 -7.24 0.56 3.76
N LEU A 29 -7.02 0.57 2.44
CA LEU A 29 -5.85 -0.06 1.84
C LEU A 29 -4.71 0.95 1.81
N ARG A 30 -3.64 0.67 2.53
CA ARG A 30 -2.45 1.51 2.66
C ARG A 30 -1.24 0.82 2.06
N HIS A 31 -0.42 1.57 1.34
CA HIS A 31 0.88 1.14 0.85
C HIS A 31 1.98 2.04 1.40
N LEU A 32 3.15 1.46 1.68
CA LEU A 32 4.37 2.19 1.94
C LEU A 32 5.32 2.00 0.76
N LEU A 33 5.76 3.10 0.19
CA LEU A 33 6.62 3.15 -0.98
C LEU A 33 7.96 3.77 -0.58
N GLU A 34 9.04 3.26 -1.14
CA GLU A 34 10.31 3.97 -1.18
C GLU A 34 10.51 4.50 -2.60
N LEU A 35 10.69 5.80 -2.74
CA LEU A 35 10.77 6.48 -4.03
C LEU A 35 11.99 7.40 -4.05
N PRO A 36 12.69 7.55 -5.19
CA PRO A 36 13.64 8.64 -5.37
C PRO A 36 12.95 9.99 -5.10
N ALA A 37 13.59 10.89 -4.34
CA ALA A 37 12.98 12.16 -3.93
C ALA A 37 12.43 12.97 -5.12
N GLY A 38 13.15 12.98 -6.25
CA GLY A 38 12.71 13.67 -7.48
C GLY A 38 11.53 13.01 -8.23
N GLN A 39 11.07 11.84 -7.80
CA GLN A 39 9.95 11.10 -8.41
C GLN A 39 8.69 11.09 -7.54
N VAL A 40 8.76 11.60 -6.31
CA VAL A 40 7.66 11.56 -5.34
C VAL A 40 6.39 12.21 -5.90
N ASP A 41 6.48 13.44 -6.41
CA ASP A 41 5.32 14.18 -6.90
C ASP A 41 4.64 13.48 -8.10
N GLU A 42 5.45 12.93 -9.02
CA GLU A 42 4.92 12.22 -10.18
C GLU A 42 4.21 10.93 -9.79
N VAL A 43 4.80 10.14 -8.88
CA VAL A 43 4.16 8.93 -8.37
C VAL A 43 2.88 9.25 -7.61
N LEU A 44 2.88 10.30 -6.77
CA LEU A 44 1.68 10.77 -6.07
C LEU A 44 0.58 11.21 -7.04
N ARG A 45 0.94 11.91 -8.13
CA ARG A 45 0.01 12.28 -9.19
C ARG A 45 -0.59 11.06 -9.89
N LEU A 46 0.20 10.02 -10.14
CA LEU A 46 -0.26 8.79 -10.80
C LEU A 46 -1.19 7.97 -9.91
N VAL A 47 -0.83 7.75 -8.64
CA VAL A 47 -1.70 6.99 -7.72
C VAL A 47 -2.94 7.78 -7.31
N GLY A 48 -2.85 9.11 -7.31
CA GLY A 48 -3.98 10.01 -7.06
C GLY A 48 -5.11 9.89 -8.09
N GLN A 49 -4.79 9.51 -9.34
CA GLN A 49 -5.81 9.22 -10.36
C GLN A 49 -6.70 8.03 -9.98
N ASP A 50 -6.17 7.13 -9.15
CA ASP A 50 -6.88 5.97 -8.60
C ASP A 50 -7.41 6.23 -7.18
N ASN A 51 -7.51 7.50 -6.79
CA ASN A 51 -8.03 7.98 -5.50
C ASN A 51 -7.16 7.60 -4.28
N TYR A 52 -5.87 7.32 -4.49
CA TYR A 52 -4.94 7.26 -3.37
C TYR A 52 -4.57 8.66 -2.91
N VAL A 53 -4.54 8.86 -1.60
CA VAL A 53 -4.06 10.09 -0.97
C VAL A 53 -2.79 9.83 -0.18
N ARG A 54 -1.88 10.80 -0.14
CA ARG A 54 -0.72 10.74 0.76
C ARG A 54 -1.22 10.79 2.20
N VAL A 55 -0.71 9.88 3.02
CA VAL A 55 -0.96 9.86 4.46
C VAL A 55 0.38 9.93 5.20
N PRO A 56 0.39 10.32 6.49
CA PRO A 56 1.60 10.20 7.29
C PRO A 56 2.14 8.75 7.26
N ASP A 57 3.45 8.62 7.07
CA ASP A 57 4.11 7.37 7.41
C ASP A 57 4.31 7.28 8.94
N SER A 58 4.64 6.10 9.45
CA SER A 58 4.85 5.90 10.88
C SER A 58 6.28 6.26 11.32
N GLY A 59 7.17 6.63 10.41
CA GLY A 59 8.58 6.93 10.66
C GLY A 59 9.42 5.74 11.14
N VAL A 60 8.88 4.52 11.11
CA VAL A 60 9.53 3.33 11.68
C VAL A 60 10.59 2.75 10.75
N LEU A 61 10.38 2.85 9.44
CA LEU A 61 11.31 2.34 8.44
C LEU A 61 12.25 3.45 7.97
N GLY A 62 13.50 3.09 7.72
CA GLY A 62 14.45 3.96 7.02
C GLY A 62 14.30 3.85 5.51
N HIS A 63 14.94 4.75 4.78
CA HIS A 63 15.08 4.71 3.33
C HIS A 63 16.53 4.88 2.90
N GLY A 64 16.83 4.48 1.66
CA GLY A 64 18.14 4.70 1.04
C GLY A 64 18.47 6.19 0.83
N PRO A 65 19.77 6.54 0.63
CA PRO A 65 20.17 7.91 0.28
C PRO A 65 19.49 8.41 -1.00
N GLY A 66 18.93 9.63 -0.95
CA GLY A 66 18.23 10.22 -2.10
C GLY A 66 16.82 9.66 -2.33
N CYS A 67 16.34 8.77 -1.48
CA CYS A 67 14.96 8.29 -1.47
C CYS A 67 14.13 9.00 -0.38
N GLU A 68 12.82 8.82 -0.45
CA GLU A 68 11.83 9.19 0.57
C GLU A 68 10.88 8.02 0.80
N LEU A 69 10.37 7.91 2.03
CA LEU A 69 9.23 7.06 2.31
C LEU A 69 7.92 7.83 2.06
N VAL A 70 7.03 7.17 1.33
CA VAL A 70 5.73 7.73 0.95
C VAL A 70 4.66 6.71 1.29
N ALA A 71 3.84 7.04 2.28
CA ALA A 71 2.64 6.28 2.56
C ALA A 71 1.45 6.85 1.76
N VAL A 72 0.73 5.97 1.08
CA VAL A 72 -0.51 6.31 0.36
C VAL A 72 -1.64 5.40 0.79
N ALA A 73 -2.86 5.91 0.84
CA ALA A 73 -4.02 5.15 1.27
C ALA A 73 -5.27 5.44 0.44
N ARG A 74 -6.15 4.44 0.32
CA ARG A 74 -7.46 4.54 -0.31
C ARG A 74 -8.50 3.79 0.52
N VAL A 75 -9.66 4.40 0.76
CA VAL A 75 -10.81 3.72 1.37
C VAL A 75 -11.56 2.94 0.29
N GLN A 76 -11.79 1.66 0.52
CA GLN A 76 -12.54 0.78 -0.38
C GLN A 76 -12.95 -0.52 0.33
N LYS A 77 -13.93 -1.23 -0.24
CA LYS A 77 -14.09 -2.66 0.08
C LYS A 77 -12.97 -3.44 -0.60
N VAL A 78 -12.42 -4.44 0.09
CA VAL A 78 -11.36 -5.29 -0.46
C VAL A 78 -11.66 -6.75 -0.22
N ASP A 79 -11.20 -7.59 -1.13
CA ASP A 79 -10.96 -9.01 -0.89
C ASP A 79 -9.51 -9.35 -1.29
N ALA A 80 -9.13 -10.62 -1.17
CA ALA A 80 -7.78 -11.09 -1.50
C ALA A 80 -7.38 -10.81 -2.96
N LEU A 81 -8.33 -10.85 -3.91
CA LEU A 81 -8.05 -10.60 -5.32
C LEU A 81 -7.77 -9.11 -5.54
N HIS A 82 -8.61 -8.24 -5.00
CA HIS A 82 -8.43 -6.79 -5.08
C HIS A 82 -7.11 -6.36 -4.45
N VAL A 83 -6.77 -6.87 -3.25
CA VAL A 83 -5.48 -6.59 -2.61
C VAL A 83 -4.31 -7.02 -3.49
N SER A 84 -4.39 -8.20 -4.12
CA SER A 84 -3.30 -8.70 -4.98
C SER A 84 -3.12 -7.86 -6.25
N GLN A 85 -4.23 -7.39 -6.83
CA GLN A 85 -4.22 -6.49 -8.00
C GLN A 85 -3.59 -5.13 -7.64
N GLU A 86 -4.01 -4.53 -6.52
CA GLU A 86 -3.48 -3.25 -6.06
C GLU A 86 -2.01 -3.32 -5.67
N ARG A 87 -1.57 -4.41 -5.03
CA ARG A 87 -0.15 -4.69 -4.75
C ARG A 87 0.66 -4.74 -6.05
N SER A 88 0.21 -5.51 -7.03
CA SER A 88 0.88 -5.61 -8.34
C SER A 88 0.94 -4.27 -9.06
N ARG A 89 -0.16 -3.50 -9.01
CA ARG A 89 -0.23 -2.15 -9.56
C ARG A 89 0.80 -1.23 -8.92
N MET A 90 0.86 -1.22 -7.59
CA MET A 90 1.75 -0.35 -6.83
C MET A 90 3.23 -0.68 -7.07
N ALA A 91 3.58 -1.98 -7.06
CA ALA A 91 4.92 -2.44 -7.42
C ALA A 91 5.31 -2.01 -8.84
N GLY A 92 4.40 -2.15 -9.81
CA GLY A 92 4.63 -1.72 -11.19
C GLY A 92 4.80 -0.21 -11.35
N VAL A 93 4.04 0.60 -10.59
CA VAL A 93 4.23 2.06 -10.57
C VAL A 93 5.59 2.42 -9.99
N CYS A 94 5.94 1.90 -8.82
CA CYS A 94 7.22 2.20 -8.18
C CYS A 94 8.41 1.80 -9.08
N ALA A 95 8.40 0.58 -9.62
CA ALA A 95 9.49 0.07 -10.45
C ALA A 95 9.78 0.94 -11.68
N ARG A 96 8.75 1.48 -12.34
CA ARG A 96 8.91 2.38 -13.50
C ARG A 96 9.54 3.74 -13.13
N HIS A 97 9.43 4.13 -11.87
CA HIS A 97 9.97 5.40 -11.34
C HIS A 97 11.21 5.18 -10.46
N GLY A 98 11.85 4.01 -10.54
CA GLY A 98 13.08 3.71 -9.82
C GLY A 98 12.90 3.54 -8.30
N GLY A 99 11.68 3.28 -7.85
CA GLY A 99 11.36 2.99 -6.46
C GLY A 99 10.86 1.57 -6.25
N GLN A 100 10.40 1.28 -5.02
CA GLN A 100 9.86 -0.01 -4.63
C GLN A 100 8.64 0.13 -3.69
N ALA A 101 7.76 -0.87 -3.72
CA ALA A 101 6.67 -0.99 -2.75
C ALA A 101 7.16 -1.86 -1.58
N LEU A 102 7.29 -1.27 -0.38
CA LEU A 102 7.90 -1.95 0.77
C LEU A 102 6.90 -2.77 1.60
N HIS A 103 5.67 -2.27 1.70
CA HIS A 103 4.69 -2.83 2.62
C HIS A 103 3.27 -2.47 2.19
N TRP A 104 2.31 -3.32 2.51
CA TRP A 104 0.89 -3.04 2.35
C TRP A 104 0.11 -3.42 3.61
N GLN A 105 -1.00 -2.72 3.85
CA GLN A 105 -1.90 -2.97 4.97
C GLN A 105 -3.36 -2.77 4.58
N VAL A 106 -4.22 -3.61 5.15
CA VAL A 106 -5.67 -3.44 5.20
C VAL A 106 -6.05 -3.13 6.65
N LEU A 107 -6.62 -1.95 6.85
CA LEU A 107 -7.15 -1.47 8.12
C LEU A 107 -8.67 -1.49 8.04
N GLN A 108 -9.30 -2.37 8.81
CA GLN A 108 -10.75 -2.41 8.92
C GLN A 108 -11.27 -1.11 9.53
N ILE A 109 -12.25 -0.46 8.89
CA ILE A 109 -12.95 0.68 9.48
C ILE A 109 -14.00 0.11 10.45
N PRO A 110 -14.00 0.48 11.73
CA PRO A 110 -15.04 0.06 12.68
C PRO A 110 -16.42 0.51 12.21
N ALA A 111 -17.43 -0.32 12.46
CA ALA A 111 -18.83 0.00 12.22
C ALA A 111 -19.35 1.09 13.17
#